data_AF-A0A957C4H7-F1
#
_entry.id   AF-A0A957C4H7-F1
#
_cell.length_a   1.000
_cell.length_b   1.000
_cell.length_c   1.000
_cell.angle_alpha   90.00
_cell.angle_beta   90.00
_cell.angle_gamma   90.00
#
_symmetry.space_group_name_H-M   'P 1'
#
loop_
_entity.id
_entity.type
_entity.pdbx_description
1 polymer ?
#
loop_
_entity_poly.entity_id
_entity_poly.type
_entity_poly.pdbx_seq_one_letter_code
_entity_poly.pdbx_strand_id
1 'polypeptide(L)' 'MQPEEIEIKTKEIAAQLNETAETPLQQISRVLEQMGTEFVNELMAEVEKIETDGGMMTDDGSRRRTRGGVFF' A
#
# COMPACT_ATOMS: atom_id res chain seq x y z
N MET A 1 -12.99 -4.66 11.79
CA MET A 1 -13.37 -3.30 11.38
C MET A 1 -14.76 -3.35 10.76
N GLN A 2 -15.52 -2.26 10.86
CA GLN A 2 -16.79 -2.16 10.14
C GLN A 2 -16.52 -1.97 8.63
N PRO A 3 -17.41 -2.42 7.73
CA PRO A 3 -17.22 -2.26 6.28
C PRO A 3 -16.97 -0.81 5.84
N GLU A 4 -17.65 0.16 6.45
CA GLU A 4 -17.47 1.59 6.16
C GLU A 4 -16.06 2.08 6.55
N GLU A 5 -15.52 1.61 7.68
CA GLU A 5 -14.16 1.94 8.12
C GLU A 5 -13.11 1.37 7.15
N ILE A 6 -13.34 0.16 6.64
CA ILE A 6 -12.46 -0.48 5.65
C ILE A 6 -12.45 0.33 4.35
N GLU A 7 -13.62 0.76 3.87
CA GLU A 7 -13.73 1.55 2.63
C GLU A 7 -13.01 2.90 2.76
N ILE A 8 -13.23 3.62 3.86
CA ILE A 8 -12.55 4.89 4.14
C ILE A 8 -11.03 4.67 4.16
N LYS A 9 -10.56 3.68 4.91
CA LYS A 9 -9.13 3.40 5.04
C LYS A 9 -8.51 2.95 3.72
N THR A 10 -9.23 2.17 2.93
CA THR A 10 -8.80 1.76 1.58
C THR A 10 -8.55 2.97 0.70
N LYS A 11 -9.45 3.96 0.70
CA LYS A 11 -9.29 5.21 -0.06
C LYS A 11 -8.12 6.05 0.44
N GLU A 12 -7.92 6.14 1.74
CA GLU A 12 -6.76 6.84 2.33
C GLU A 12 -5.42 6.25 1.90
N ILE A 13 -5.29 4.92 1.97
CA ILE A 13 -4.07 4.21 1.58
C ILE A 13 -3.85 4.30 0.08
N ALA A 14 -4.89 4.10 -0.72
CA ALA A 14 -4.81 4.20 -2.17
C ALA A 14 -4.38 5.59 -2.63
N ALA A 15 -4.89 6.66 -2.00
CA ALA A 15 -4.45 8.03 -2.27
C ALA A 15 -2.95 8.22 -1.97
N GLN A 16 -2.43 7.65 -0.88
CA GLN A 16 -1.00 7.72 -0.53
C GLN A 16 -0.10 6.92 -1.49
N LEU A 17 -0.63 5.86 -2.09
CA LEU A 17 0.06 5.05 -3.08
C LEU A 17 -0.12 5.57 -4.52
N ASN A 18 -0.95 6.61 -4.73
CA ASN A 18 -1.42 7.09 -6.03
C ASN A 18 -2.12 5.99 -6.86
N GLU A 19 -2.88 5.13 -6.20
CA GLU A 19 -3.64 4.05 -6.82
C GLU A 19 -5.11 4.44 -6.96
N THR A 20 -5.66 4.29 -8.17
CA THR A 20 -7.07 4.58 -8.47
C THR A 20 -7.79 3.43 -9.17
N ALA A 21 -7.03 2.43 -9.63
CA ALA A 21 -7.58 1.27 -10.31
C ALA A 21 -8.28 0.33 -9.32
N GLU A 22 -9.29 -0.38 -9.82
CA GLU A 22 -10.12 -1.29 -9.02
C GLU A 22 -9.29 -2.41 -8.37
N THR A 23 -8.30 -2.96 -9.08
CA THR A 23 -7.50 -4.09 -8.58
C THR A 23 -6.66 -3.71 -7.35
N PRO A 24 -5.83 -2.64 -7.34
CA PRO A 24 -5.15 -2.17 -6.13
C PRO A 24 -6.10 -1.85 -4.97
N LEU A 25 -7.25 -1.22 -5.25
CA LEU A 25 -8.24 -0.92 -4.20
C LEU A 25 -8.78 -2.19 -3.54
N GLN A 26 -9.11 -3.20 -4.33
CA GLN A 26 -9.54 -4.50 -3.81
C GLN A 26 -8.43 -5.20 -3.00
N GLN A 27 -7.18 -5.10 -3.45
CA GLN A 27 -6.05 -5.67 -2.71
C GLN A 27 -5.86 -4.98 -1.36
N ILE A 28 -5.88 -3.65 -1.31
CA ILE A 28 -5.77 -2.89 -0.06
C ILE A 28 -6.91 -3.25 0.91
N SER A 29 -8.17 -3.30 0.44
CA SER A 29 -9.32 -3.70 1.25
C SER A 29 -9.12 -5.09 1.85
N ARG A 30 -8.65 -6.06 1.05
CA ARG A 30 -8.38 -7.42 1.52
C ARG A 30 -7.28 -7.48 2.58
N VAL A 31 -6.21 -6.68 2.44
CA VAL A 31 -5.17 -6.62 3.48
C VAL A 31 -5.74 -6.03 4.76
N LEU A 32 -6.55 -4.96 4.70
CA LEU A 32 -7.23 -4.38 5.86
C LEU A 32 -8.17 -5.38 6.54
N GLU A 33 -8.95 -6.14 5.77
CA GLU A 33 -9.88 -7.16 6.25
C GLU A 33 -9.17 -8.32 6.95
N GLN A 34 -8.03 -8.77 6.40
CA GLN A 34 -7.33 -9.96 6.88
C GLN A 34 -6.32 -9.67 7.98
N MET A 35 -5.60 -8.55 7.87
CA MET A 35 -4.46 -8.21 8.73
C MET A 35 -4.77 -7.07 9.72
N GLY A 36 -5.82 -6.29 9.48
CA GLY A 36 -6.18 -5.15 10.31
C GLY A 36 -5.43 -3.86 9.95
N THR A 37 -5.84 -2.77 10.60
CA THR A 37 -5.33 -1.41 10.30
C THR A 37 -3.90 -1.21 10.80
N GLU A 38 -3.56 -1.78 11.95
CA GLU A 38 -2.24 -1.65 12.56
C GLU A 38 -1.15 -2.19 11.62
N PHE A 39 -1.37 -3.41 11.09
CA PHE A 39 -0.47 -4.01 10.11
C PHE A 39 -0.29 -3.14 8.85
N VAL A 40 -1.40 -2.63 8.30
CA VAL A 40 -1.34 -1.78 7.10
C VAL A 40 -0.60 -0.46 7.37
N ASN A 41 -0.76 0.12 8.56
CA ASN A 41 -0.01 1.32 8.95
C ASN A 41 1.49 1.04 9.10
N GLU A 42 1.88 -0.10 9.67
CA GLU A 42 3.28 -0.53 9.76
C GLU A 42 3.88 -0.74 8.36
N LEU A 43 3.14 -1.40 7.48
CA LEU A 43 3.54 -1.59 6.08
C LEU A 43 3.74 -0.25 5.35
N MET A 44 2.83 0.71 5.54
CA MET A 44 2.99 2.05 4.98
C MET A 44 4.21 2.79 5.54
N ALA A 45 4.53 2.61 6.83
CA ALA A 45 5.73 3.17 7.42
C ALA A 45 7.01 2.57 6.82
N GLU A 46 6.99 1.27 6.51
CA GLU A 46 8.08 0.60 5.81
C GLU A 46 8.22 1.11 4.36
N VAL A 47 7.11 1.26 3.63
CA VAL A 47 7.11 1.87 2.28
C VAL A 47 7.74 3.26 2.32
N GLU A 48 7.36 4.10 3.28
CA GLU A 48 7.90 5.46 3.42
C GLU A 48 9.41 5.45 3.74
N LYS A 49 9.83 4.53 4.61
CA LYS A 49 11.25 4.35 4.93
C LYS A 49 12.05 3.95 3.69
N ILE A 50 11.58 2.96 2.93
CA ILE A 50 12.23 2.51 1.69
C ILE A 50 12.34 3.65 0.69
N GLU A 51 11.28 4.42 0.51
CA GLU A 51 11.28 5.56 -0.42
C GLU A 51 12.25 6.67 0.03
N THR A 52 12.32 6.95 1.33
CA THR A 52 13.29 7.90 1.92
C THR A 52 14.73 7.42 1.76
N ASP A 53 14.97 6.12 1.86
CA ASP A 53 16.29 5.48 1.71
C ASP A 53 16.72 5.31 0.24
N GLY A 54 15.98 5.91 -0.71
CA GLY A 54 16.33 5.92 -2.14
C GLY A 54 15.54 4.93 -3.00
N GLY A 55 14.54 4.27 -2.41
CA GLY A 55 13.61 3.35 -3.07
C GLY A 55 14.14 1.93 -3.23
N MET A 56 13.32 1.07 -3.84
CA MET A 56 13.63 -0.33 -4.11
C MET A 56 13.77 -0.55 -5.62
N MET A 57 14.74 -1.36 -6.05
CA MET A 57 14.85 -1.77 -7.46
C MET A 57 13.87 -2.91 -7.77
N THR A 58 13.43 -3.01 -9.02
CA THR A 58 12.79 -4.22 -9.51
C THR A 58 13.77 -5.39 -9.48
N ASP A 59 13.26 -6.61 -9.44
CA ASP A 59 14.08 -7.82 -9.28
C ASP A 59 15.09 -8.01 -10.42
N ASP A 60 14.75 -7.50 -11.62
CA ASP A 60 15.60 -7.46 -12.81
C ASP A 60 16.58 -6.27 -12.84
N GLY A 61 16.50 -5.37 -11.85
CA GLY A 61 17.32 -4.16 -11.74
C GLY A 61 17.04 -3.10 -12.82
N SER A 62 16.01 -3.27 -13.65
CA SER A 62 15.78 -2.38 -14.79
C SER A 62 15.27 -0.99 -14.39
N ARG A 63 14.55 -0.89 -13.27
CA ARG A 63 14.01 0.38 -12.76
C ARG A 63 13.78 0.33 -11.25
N ARG A 64 13.46 1.49 -10.66
CA ARG A 64 12.89 1.54 -9.31
C ARG A 64 11.43 1.09 -9.30
N ARG A 65 11.01 0.43 -8.22
CA ARG A 65 9.60 0.16 -7.90
C ARG A 65 8.88 1.48 -7.62
N THR A 66 7.59 1.49 -7.89
CA THR A 66 6.70 2.57 -7.47
C THR A 66 6.30 2.37 -6.01
N ARG A 67 5.77 3.40 -5.33
CA ARG A 67 5.24 3.27 -3.97
C ARG A 67 4.25 2.10 -3.84
N GLY A 68 3.30 2.00 -4.78
CA GLY A 68 2.39 0.85 -4.86
C GLY A 68 3.13 -0.48 -5.03
N GLY A 69 4.14 -0.54 -5.90
CA GLY A 69 4.95 -1.76 -6.08
C GLY A 69 5.89 -2.11 -4.93
N VAL A 70 6.12 -1.20 -3.97
CA VAL A 70 6.79 -1.49 -2.69
C VAL A 70 5.77 -1.99 -1.66
N PHE A 71 4.54 -1.49 -1.71
CA PHE A 71 3.44 -1.91 -0.84
C PHE A 71 2.93 -3.34 -1.14
N PHE A 72 2.92 -3.75 -2.42
CA PHE A 72 2.46 -5.08 -2.88
C PHE A 72 3.62 -6.04 -3.18
#